data_AF-A0AA90ZAR3-F1
#
_entry.id   AF-A0AA90ZAR3-F1
#
_cell.length_a   1.000
_cell.length_b   1.000
_cell.length_c   1.000
_cell.angle_alpha   90.00
_cell.angle_beta   90.00
_cell.angle_gamma   90.00
#
_symmetry.space_group_name_H-M   'P 1'
#
loop_
_entity.id
_entity.type
_entity.pdbx_description
1 polymer ?
#
loop_
_entity_poly.entity_id
_entity_poly.type
_entity_poly.pdbx_seq_one_letter_code
_entity_poly.pdbx_strand_id
1 'polypeptide(L)'
;MSWVSFISGCVSVLFVYALFTSDKEKNEIGLEGAEGNELIVNSQSGRYVTLSCQTCRKIQKHKEIEDNLYQCTKCKRHIDLRRH
;
A
#
# COMPACT_ATOMS: atom_id res chain seq x y z
N MET A 1 43.61 13.01 12.47
CA MET A 1 42.37 12.26 12.18
C MET A 1 42.24 12.16 10.67
N SER A 2 42.26 10.94 10.14
CA SER A 2 42.16 10.70 8.70
C SER A 2 40.84 11.25 8.17
N TRP A 3 40.92 12.15 7.19
CA TRP A 3 39.78 12.70 6.43
C TRP A 3 38.86 11.59 5.90
N VAL A 4 39.44 10.43 5.58
CA VAL A 4 38.76 9.19 5.18
C VAL A 4 37.82 8.65 6.27
N SER A 5 38.19 8.76 7.55
CA SER A 5 37.37 8.31 8.67
C SER A 5 36.16 9.22 8.90
N PHE A 6 36.29 10.51 8.60
CA PHE A 6 35.18 11.45 8.65
C PHE A 6 34.18 11.19 7.52
N ILE A 7 34.67 11.04 6.28
CA ILE A 7 33.81 10.77 5.12
C ILE A 7 33.10 9.42 5.24
N SER A 8 33.81 8.36 5.63
CA SER A 8 33.19 7.04 5.81
C SER A 8 32.14 7.02 6.93
N GLY A 9 32.35 7.82 7.99
CA GLY A 9 31.33 8.05 9.01
C GLY A 9 30.09 8.74 8.43
N CYS A 10 30.26 9.82 7.67
CA CYS A 10 29.13 10.52 7.05
C CYS A 10 28.36 9.63 6.07
N VAL A 11 29.06 8.87 5.23
CA VAL A 11 28.42 7.97 4.25
C VAL A 11 27.65 6.85 4.94
N SER A 12 28.17 6.26 6.02
CA SER A 12 27.47 5.20 6.75
C SER A 12 26.20 5.71 7.44
N VAL A 13 26.24 6.91 8.03
CA VAL A 13 25.05 7.55 8.62
C VAL A 13 23.98 7.83 7.55
N LEU A 14 24.38 8.36 6.39
CA LEU A 14 23.45 8.59 5.28
C LEU A 14 22.85 7.28 4.74
N PHE A 15 23.64 6.21 4.70
CA PHE A 15 23.17 4.90 4.23
C PHE A 15 22.14 4.27 5.19
N VAL A 16 22.42 4.33 6.50
CA VAL A 16 21.47 3.88 7.53
C VAL A 16 20.23 4.76 7.52
N TYR A 17 20.38 6.08 7.41
CA TYR A 17 19.25 6.99 7.29
C TYR A 17 18.42 6.67 6.04
N ALA A 18 19.01 6.46 4.87
CA ALA A 18 18.27 6.09 3.66
C ALA A 18 17.51 4.77 3.79
N LEU A 19 18.11 3.76 4.44
CA LEU A 19 17.46 2.47 4.68
C LEU A 19 16.29 2.58 5.66
N PHE A 20 16.43 3.33 6.76
CA PHE A 20 15.38 3.49 7.77
C PHE A 20 14.36 4.59 7.43
N THR A 21 14.73 5.56 6.60
CA THR A 21 13.84 6.61 6.11
C THR A 21 13.09 6.16 4.86
N SER A 22 13.56 5.21 4.05
CA SER A 22 12.75 4.66 2.93
C SER A 22 11.41 4.08 3.39
N ASP A 23 11.34 3.56 4.61
CA ASP A 23 10.08 3.11 5.23
C ASP A 23 9.20 4.28 5.72
N LYS A 24 9.80 5.44 6.05
CA LYS A 24 9.08 6.67 6.48
C LYS A 24 8.72 7.62 5.33
N GLU A 25 9.55 7.71 4.30
CA GLU A 25 9.38 8.60 3.14
C GLU A 25 8.32 8.09 2.16
N LYS A 26 7.79 6.86 2.36
CA LYS A 26 6.51 6.45 1.78
C LYS A 26 5.29 7.18 2.36
N ASN A 27 5.44 7.93 3.46
CA ASN A 27 4.35 8.69 4.09
C ASN A 27 4.45 10.22 3.95
N GLU A 28 5.53 10.78 3.41
CA GLU A 28 5.76 12.25 3.48
C GLU A 28 5.89 12.96 2.12
N ILE A 29 5.92 12.24 1.00
CA ILE A 29 5.66 12.83 -0.34
C ILE A 29 4.14 12.77 -0.59
N GLY A 30 3.41 13.54 0.23
CA GLY A 30 1.96 13.57 0.27
C GLY A 30 1.41 14.94 -0.10
N LEU A 31 1.71 15.44 -1.29
CA LEU A 31 0.81 16.38 -1.99
C LEU A 31 1.16 16.38 -3.48
N GLU A 32 0.15 16.21 -4.32
CA GLU A 32 0.20 16.18 -5.79
C GLU A 32 0.58 14.83 -6.43
N GLY A 33 -0.46 14.04 -6.74
CA GLY A 33 -0.37 13.06 -7.83
C GLY A 33 -0.85 11.66 -7.50
N ALA A 34 -2.16 11.44 -7.66
CA ALA A 34 -2.75 10.16 -8.07
C ALA A 34 -2.62 8.93 -7.15
N GLU A 35 -3.77 8.59 -6.55
CA GLU A 35 -4.35 7.23 -6.57
C GLU A 35 -3.50 6.04 -6.09
N GLY A 36 -3.76 5.59 -4.86
CA GLY A 36 -3.79 4.15 -4.58
C GLY A 36 -2.53 3.55 -3.95
N ASN A 37 -2.14 3.97 -2.76
CA ASN A 37 -1.11 3.28 -1.97
C ASN A 37 -1.75 2.18 -1.10
N GLU A 38 -1.86 0.95 -1.62
CA GLU A 38 -2.10 -0.26 -0.82
C GLU A 38 -0.75 -0.80 -0.33
N LEU A 39 -0.49 -0.59 0.97
CA LEU A 39 0.53 -1.34 1.72
C LEU A 39 0.17 -2.83 1.67
N ILE A 40 0.76 -3.56 0.73
CA ILE A 40 0.65 -5.02 0.64
C ILE A 40 1.60 -5.61 1.69
N VAL A 41 1.09 -5.74 2.91
CA VAL A 41 1.63 -6.65 3.93
C VAL A 41 1.32 -8.06 3.45
N ASN A 42 2.37 -8.89 3.30
CA ASN A 42 2.26 -10.31 2.94
C ASN A 42 1.60 -11.12 4.06
N SER A 43 0.30 -10.95 4.24
CA SER A 43 -0.55 -11.79 5.07
C SER A 43 -1.61 -12.41 4.17
N GLN A 44 -1.30 -13.59 3.61
CA GLN A 44 -2.21 -14.43 2.80
C GLN A 44 -3.23 -13.56 2.02
N SER A 45 -2.69 -12.71 1.14
CA SER A 45 -3.34 -11.48 0.70
C SER A 45 -4.50 -11.83 -0.24
N GLY A 46 -5.73 -11.83 0.26
CA GLY A 46 -6.92 -11.89 -0.59
C GLY A 46 -6.83 -10.81 -1.65
N ARG A 47 -7.13 -11.14 -2.92
CA ARG A 47 -6.95 -10.20 -4.03
C ARG A 47 -7.82 -8.97 -3.82
N TYR A 48 -7.27 -7.80 -4.11
CA TYR A 48 -8.04 -6.56 -4.14
C TYR A 48 -8.43 -6.24 -5.59
N VAL A 49 -9.71 -6.00 -5.82
CA VAL A 49 -10.25 -5.67 -7.14
C VAL A 49 -11.05 -4.37 -7.06
N THR A 50 -10.88 -3.50 -8.05
CA THR A 50 -11.68 -2.28 -8.22
C THR A 50 -12.97 -2.64 -8.96
N LEU A 51 -14.11 -2.53 -8.26
CA LEU A 51 -15.44 -2.86 -8.79
C LEU A 51 -16.43 -1.76 -8.46
N SER A 52 -17.49 -1.63 -9.27
CA SER A 52 -18.61 -0.74 -8.94
C SER A 52 -19.42 -1.31 -7.78
N CYS A 53 -19.41 -0.64 -6.63
CA CYS A 53 -20.21 -1.08 -5.50
C CYS A 53 -21.67 -0.65 -5.66
N GLN A 54 -22.61 -1.60 -5.66
CA GLN A 54 -24.05 -1.33 -5.76
C GLN A 54 -24.58 -0.42 -4.65
N THR A 55 -24.01 -0.52 -3.44
CA THR A 55 -24.42 0.31 -2.29
C THR A 55 -23.74 1.68 -2.29
N CYS A 56 -22.45 1.76 -2.58
CA CYS A 56 -21.75 3.05 -2.62
C CYS A 56 -22.00 3.84 -3.90
N ARG A 57 -22.57 3.22 -4.95
CA ARG A 57 -22.80 3.80 -6.28
C ARG A 57 -21.55 4.46 -6.88
N LYS A 58 -20.38 3.95 -6.52
CA LYS A 58 -19.06 4.45 -6.94
C LYS A 58 -18.12 3.26 -7.12
N ILE A 59 -17.09 3.43 -7.94
CA ILE A 59 -15.98 2.48 -8.06
C ILE A 59 -15.22 2.51 -6.73
N GLN A 60 -15.09 1.35 -6.11
CA GLN A 60 -14.44 1.19 -4.81
C GLN A 60 -13.55 -0.05 -4.83
N LYS A 61 -12.58 -0.09 -3.91
CA LYS A 61 -11.77 -1.28 -3.68
C LYS A 61 -12.62 -2.34 -2.96
N HIS A 62 -12.52 -3.58 -3.43
CA HIS A 62 -13.16 -4.73 -2.82
C HIS A 62 -12.10 -5.78 -2.50
N LYS A 63 -12.20 -6.37 -1.31
CA LYS A 63 -11.33 -7.44 -0.84
C LYS A 63 -11.95 -8.79 -1.19
N GLU A 64 -11.20 -9.67 -1.82
CA GLU A 64 -11.60 -11.07 -2.01
C GLU A 64 -11.63 -11.79 -0.66
N ILE A 65 -12.80 -12.33 -0.31
CA ILE A 65 -12.99 -13.17 0.87
C ILE A 65 -12.82 -14.65 0.48
N GLU A 66 -13.43 -15.03 -0.64
CA GLU A 66 -13.34 -16.37 -1.22
C GLU A 66 -13.32 -16.24 -2.75
N ASP A 67 -13.02 -17.33 -3.47
CA ASP A 67 -13.04 -17.33 -4.94
C ASP A 67 -14.35 -16.76 -5.48
N ASN A 68 -14.23 -15.68 -6.27
CA ASN A 68 -15.35 -14.93 -6.85
C ASN A 68 -16.33 -14.31 -5.83
N LEU A 69 -15.96 -14.19 -4.55
CA LEU A 69 -16.72 -13.51 -3.50
C LEU A 69 -15.92 -12.32 -2.95
N TYR A 70 -16.44 -11.12 -3.18
CA TYR A 70 -15.76 -9.87 -2.85
C TYR A 70 -16.52 -9.07 -1.80
N GLN A 71 -15.80 -8.33 -0.96
CA GLN A 71 -16.37 -7.43 0.04
C GLN A 71 -15.90 -6.01 -0.16
N CYS A 72 -16.84 -5.07 -0.24
CA CYS A 72 -16.51 -3.65 -0.33
C CYS A 72 -15.79 -3.17 0.93
N THR A 73 -14.63 -2.52 0.79
CA THR A 73 -13.88 -2.00 1.93
C THR A 73 -14.61 -0.85 2.65
N LYS A 74 -15.49 -0.14 1.95
CA LYS A 74 -16.24 1.01 2.48
C LYS A 74 -17.56 0.62 3.17
N CYS A 75 -18.46 -0.05 2.44
CA CYS A 75 -19.79 -0.39 2.98
C CYS A 75 -19.89 -1.83 3.52
N LYS A 76 -18.81 -2.61 3.44
CA LYS A 76 -18.74 -4.01 3.90
C LYS A 76 -19.74 -4.96 3.25
N ARG A 77 -20.43 -4.54 2.19
CA ARG A 77 -21.38 -5.38 1.47
C ARG A 77 -20.63 -6.41 0.62
N HIS A 78 -21.15 -7.64 0.62
CA HIS A 78 -20.65 -8.72 -0.20
C HIS A 78 -21.21 -8.63 -1.62
N ILE A 79 -20.34 -8.88 -2.59
CA ILE A 79 -20.60 -8.95 -4.01
C ILE A 79 -20.17 -10.35 -4.42
N ASP A 80 -21.15 -11.17 -4.76
CA ASP A 80 -20.93 -12.54 -5.21
C ASP A 80 -20.96 -12.57 -6.74
N LEU A 81 -19.81 -12.87 -7.36
CA LEU A 81 -19.66 -13.02 -8.80
C LEU A 81 -19.79 -14.49 -9.24
N ARG A 82 -20.09 -15.43 -8.33
CA ARG A 82 -20.26 -16.86 -8.66
C ARG A 82 -21.49 -17.17 -9.50
N ARG A 83 -22.49 -16.27 -9.52
CA ARG A 83 -23.80 -16.49 -10.15
C ARG A 83 -23.93 -15.92 -11.56
N HIS A 84 -22.84 -15.79 -12.30
CA HIS A 84 -22.88 -15.27 -13.67
C HIS A 84 -22.82 -16.39 -14.72
#